data_AF-A0AAW9KKG0-F1
#
_entry.id   AF-A0AAW9KKG0-F1
#
_cell.length_a   1.000
_cell.length_b   1.000
_cell.length_c   1.000
_cell.angle_alpha   90.00
_cell.angle_beta   90.00
_cell.angle_gamma   90.00
#
_symmetry.space_group_name_H-M   'P 1'
#
loop_
_entity.id
_entity.type
_entity.pdbx_description
1 polymer ?
#
loop_
_entity_poly.entity_id
_entity_poly.type
_entity_poly.pdbx_seq_one_letter_code
_entity_poly.pdbx_strand_id
1 'polypeptide(L)'
;CYNRFKGTKLPDALGFFSGKRSVAIVTAAASIVAALVLFFVWPIVYGALVAFGQAIISTGPIGSGIYAFFNRLLIPTGLHHALNSVFWFDVAGINDIGNFWGTLGEGVYGQTGMYMTGFFPVMMFGLPAGALAMY
;
A
#
# COMPACT_ATOMS: atom_id res chain seq x y z
N CYS A 1 -9.84 -0.35 19.87
CA CYS A 1 -9.70 -0.29 21.34
C CYS A 1 -10.32 0.97 21.98
N TYR A 2 -10.00 2.19 21.52
CA TYR A 2 -10.41 3.45 22.20
C TYR A 2 -11.90 3.59 22.54
N ASN A 3 -12.80 3.41 21.57
CA ASN A 3 -14.25 3.59 21.78
C ASN A 3 -14.83 2.68 22.88
N ARG A 4 -14.20 1.52 23.10
CA ARG A 4 -14.62 0.53 24.09
C ARG A 4 -14.01 0.78 25.48
N PHE A 5 -12.74 1.15 25.55
CA PHE A 5 -11.98 1.13 26.82
C PHE A 5 -11.70 2.50 27.44
N LYS A 6 -12.01 3.61 26.75
CA LYS A 6 -11.72 4.98 27.23
C LYS A 6 -12.37 5.34 28.58
N GLY A 7 -13.46 4.68 28.94
CA GLY A 7 -14.21 4.88 30.19
C GLY A 7 -14.14 3.70 31.17
N THR A 8 -13.27 2.72 30.92
CA THR A 8 -13.17 1.53 31.77
C THR A 8 -12.65 1.90 33.16
N LYS A 9 -13.38 1.47 34.19
CA LYS A 9 -12.96 1.53 35.59
C LYS A 9 -12.44 0.16 36.01
N LEU A 10 -11.20 0.12 36.48
CA LEU A 10 -10.56 -1.07 37.02
C LEU A 10 -10.73 -1.12 38.55
N PRO A 11 -10.58 -2.30 39.17
CA PRO A 11 -10.57 -2.42 40.63
C PRO A 11 -9.52 -1.50 41.26
N ASP A 12 -9.70 -1.13 42.54
CA ASP A 12 -8.89 -0.10 43.20
C ASP A 12 -7.37 -0.36 43.12
N ALA A 13 -6.95 -1.62 43.24
CA ALA A 13 -5.54 -2.02 43.09
C ALA A 13 -4.91 -1.62 41.73
N LEU A 14 -5.73 -1.54 40.68
CA LEU A 14 -5.34 -1.14 39.32
C LEU A 14 -5.99 0.19 38.91
N GLY A 15 -6.56 0.94 39.86
CA GLY A 15 -7.31 2.17 39.60
C GLY A 15 -6.51 3.22 38.83
N PHE A 16 -5.19 3.26 39.03
CA PHE A 16 -4.26 4.09 38.27
C PHE A 16 -4.37 3.87 36.76
N PHE A 17 -4.63 2.66 36.28
CA PHE A 17 -4.69 2.39 34.84
C PHE A 17 -6.08 2.66 34.22
N SER A 18 -7.07 3.12 35.00
CA SER A 18 -8.43 3.36 34.51
C SER A 18 -8.50 4.50 33.48
N GLY A 19 -9.59 4.52 32.72
CA GLY A 19 -9.89 5.54 31.72
C GLY A 19 -8.99 5.45 30.48
N LYS A 20 -8.48 6.59 29.99
CA LYS A 20 -7.67 6.65 28.76
C LYS A 20 -6.36 5.85 28.85
N ARG A 21 -5.79 5.66 30.05
CA ARG A 21 -4.57 4.85 30.26
C ARG A 21 -4.81 3.37 29.94
N SER A 22 -5.99 2.85 30.25
CA SER A 22 -6.38 1.47 29.94
C SER A 22 -6.39 1.22 28.43
N VAL A 23 -6.79 2.23 27.63
CA VAL A 23 -6.81 2.11 26.17
C VAL A 23 -5.42 1.77 25.64
N ALA A 24 -4.37 2.44 26.12
CA ALA A 24 -3.01 2.20 25.64
C ALA A 24 -2.58 0.75 25.92
N ILE A 25 -2.83 0.25 27.13
CA ILE A 25 -2.48 -1.12 27.54
C ILE A 25 -3.21 -2.16 26.68
N VAL A 26 -4.53 -2.02 26.53
CA VAL A 26 -5.32 -2.96 25.72
C VAL A 26 -4.96 -2.86 24.25
N THR A 27 -4.62 -1.66 23.75
CA THR A 27 -4.15 -1.50 22.37
C THR A 27 -2.83 -2.21 22.16
N ALA A 28 -1.86 -2.09 23.08
CA ALA A 28 -0.60 -2.82 22.99
C ALA A 28 -0.82 -4.34 22.95
N ALA A 29 -1.64 -4.88 23.85
CA ALA A 29 -1.97 -6.29 23.87
C ALA A 29 -2.69 -6.76 22.58
N ALA A 30 -3.69 -6.00 22.11
CA ALA A 30 -4.40 -6.31 20.87
C ALA A 30 -3.48 -6.22 19.64
N SER A 31 -2.54 -5.26 19.62
CA SER A 31 -1.55 -5.13 18.55
C SER A 31 -0.58 -6.31 18.51
N ILE A 32 -0.19 -6.87 19.67
CA ILE A 32 0.63 -8.10 19.70
C ILE A 32 -0.12 -9.25 19.03
N VAL A 33 -1.40 -9.45 19.38
CA VAL A 33 -2.23 -10.50 18.75
C VAL A 33 -2.38 -10.26 17.25
N ALA A 34 -2.68 -9.01 16.84
CA ALA A 34 -2.79 -8.65 15.43
C ALA A 34 -1.47 -8.88 14.67
N ALA A 35 -0.33 -8.53 15.28
CA ALA A 35 1.00 -8.75 14.70
C ALA A 35 1.29 -10.24 14.51
N LEU A 36 0.95 -11.08 15.48
CA LEU A 36 1.09 -12.54 15.34
C LEU A 36 0.25 -13.09 14.18
N VAL A 37 -0.98 -12.62 14.01
CA VAL A 37 -1.82 -13.01 12.86
C VAL A 37 -1.19 -12.53 11.55
N LEU A 38 -0.82 -11.25 11.49
CA LEU A 38 -0.22 -10.65 10.29
C LEU A 38 1.13 -11.29 9.94
N PHE A 39 1.89 -11.79 10.92
CA PHE A 39 3.15 -12.49 10.67
C PHE A 39 2.97 -13.71 9.75
N PHE A 40 1.84 -14.43 9.86
CA PHE A 40 1.54 -15.58 8.99
C PHE A 40 0.72 -15.19 7.75
N VAL A 41 -0.20 -14.23 7.88
CA VAL A 41 -1.12 -13.86 6.78
C VAL A 41 -0.43 -12.94 5.77
N TRP A 42 0.37 -11.99 6.22
CA TRP A 42 1.00 -11.00 5.34
C TRP A 42 1.94 -11.62 4.30
N PRO A 43 2.79 -12.62 4.61
CA PRO A 43 3.61 -13.29 3.60
C PRO A 43 2.80 -13.90 2.44
N ILE A 44 1.60 -14.40 2.70
CA ILE A 44 0.71 -14.96 1.67
C ILE A 44 0.19 -13.85 0.75
N VAL A 45 -0.31 -12.75 1.35
CA VAL A 45 -0.80 -11.57 0.60
C VAL A 45 0.33 -10.95 -0.22
N TYR A 46 1.49 -10.76 0.41
CA TYR A 46 2.68 -10.22 -0.23
C TYR A 46 3.16 -11.12 -1.38
N GLY A 47 3.21 -12.44 -1.18
CA GLY A 47 3.55 -13.39 -2.23
C GLY A 47 2.59 -13.33 -3.41
N ALA A 48 1.28 -13.17 -3.16
CA ALA A 48 0.29 -12.97 -4.21
C ALA A 48 0.51 -11.67 -5.00
N LEU A 49 0.87 -10.57 -4.31
CA LEU A 49 1.20 -9.29 -4.97
C LEU A 49 2.47 -9.41 -5.82
N VAL A 50 3.51 -10.10 -5.34
CA VAL A 50 4.74 -10.35 -6.10
C VAL A 50 4.46 -11.22 -7.32
N ALA A 51 3.72 -12.32 -7.16
CA ALA A 51 3.35 -13.21 -8.26
C ALA A 51 2.51 -12.48 -9.31
N PHE A 52 1.55 -11.66 -8.88
CA PHE A 52 0.80 -10.77 -9.76
C PHE A 52 1.71 -9.80 -10.51
N GLY A 53 2.69 -9.20 -9.82
CA GLY A 53 3.66 -8.30 -10.44
C GLY A 53 4.50 -8.98 -11.52
N GLN A 54 5.06 -10.14 -11.20
CA GLN A 54 5.85 -10.95 -12.13
C GLN A 54 5.02 -11.44 -13.33
N ALA A 55 3.74 -11.76 -13.13
CA ALA A 55 2.88 -12.24 -14.20
C ALA A 55 2.60 -11.17 -15.27
N ILE A 56 2.57 -9.88 -14.89
CA ILE A 56 2.23 -8.81 -15.83
C ILE A 56 3.43 -8.00 -16.32
N ILE A 57 4.60 -8.10 -15.68
CA ILE A 57 5.75 -7.24 -16.01
C ILE A 57 6.25 -7.40 -17.45
N SER A 58 6.22 -8.61 -18.01
CA SER A 58 6.67 -8.90 -19.37
C SER A 58 5.67 -8.54 -20.46
N THR A 59 4.46 -8.09 -20.08
CA THR A 59 3.35 -7.84 -21.02
C THR A 59 3.32 -6.39 -21.55
N GLY A 60 4.32 -5.58 -21.21
CA GLY A 60 4.51 -4.24 -21.75
C GLY A 60 3.32 -3.31 -21.49
N PRO A 61 2.77 -2.62 -22.52
CA PRO A 61 1.65 -1.67 -22.35
C PRO A 61 0.39 -2.27 -21.73
N ILE A 62 0.14 -3.56 -21.94
CA ILE A 62 -1.02 -4.25 -21.35
C ILE A 62 -0.81 -4.36 -19.83
N GLY A 63 0.39 -4.75 -19.41
CA GLY A 63 0.77 -4.86 -18.00
C GLY A 63 0.70 -3.52 -17.28
N SER A 64 1.16 -2.45 -17.90
CA SER A 64 1.05 -1.10 -17.32
C SER A 64 -0.41 -0.63 -17.20
N GLY A 65 -1.28 -0.99 -18.15
CA GLY A 65 -2.72 -0.75 -18.08
C GLY A 65 -3.40 -1.51 -16.93
N ILE A 66 -3.10 -2.80 -16.79
CA ILE A 66 -3.60 -3.65 -15.68
C ILE A 66 -3.11 -3.10 -14.34
N TYR A 67 -1.82 -2.79 -14.23
CA TYR A 67 -1.26 -2.15 -13.05
C TYR A 67 -2.00 -0.85 -12.71
N ALA A 68 -2.19 0.04 -13.69
CA ALA A 68 -2.84 1.33 -13.47
C ALA A 68 -4.30 1.15 -13.00
N PHE A 69 -5.03 0.20 -13.58
CA PHE A 69 -6.39 -0.13 -13.17
C PHE A 69 -6.45 -0.54 -11.69
N PHE A 70 -5.66 -1.53 -11.28
CA PHE A 70 -5.64 -1.98 -9.88
C PHE A 70 -5.09 -0.93 -8.93
N ASN A 71 -4.10 -0.15 -9.36
CA ASN A 71 -3.57 0.96 -8.59
C ASN A 71 -4.69 1.95 -8.22
N ARG A 72 -5.55 2.30 -9.19
CA ARG A 72 -6.67 3.22 -8.98
C ARG A 72 -7.80 2.58 -8.16
N LEU A 73 -8.11 1.31 -8.44
CA LEU A 73 -9.13 0.55 -7.71
C LEU A 73 -8.80 0.43 -6.21
N LEU A 74 -7.52 0.34 -5.86
CA LEU A 74 -7.03 0.17 -4.48
C LEU A 74 -6.75 1.49 -3.75
N ILE A 75 -7.08 2.65 -4.33
CA ILE A 75 -6.97 3.95 -3.65
C ILE A 75 -7.86 4.03 -2.40
N PRO A 76 -9.16 3.66 -2.45
CA PRO A 76 -10.05 3.81 -1.30
C PRO A 76 -9.62 3.02 -0.06
N THR A 77 -8.87 1.94 -0.24
CA THR A 77 -8.35 1.09 0.85
C THR A 77 -6.90 1.43 1.24
N GLY A 78 -6.20 2.26 0.47
CA GLY A 78 -4.77 2.54 0.65
C GLY A 78 -3.82 1.43 0.18
N LEU A 79 -4.35 0.29 -0.31
CA LEU A 79 -3.52 -0.87 -0.72
C LEU A 79 -2.69 -0.62 -1.98
N HIS A 80 -2.98 0.43 -2.74
CA HIS A 80 -2.17 0.86 -3.87
C HIS A 80 -0.70 1.14 -3.48
N HIS A 81 -0.41 1.51 -2.23
CA HIS A 81 0.97 1.65 -1.74
C HIS A 81 1.72 0.31 -1.72
N ALA A 82 1.07 -0.78 -1.30
CA ALA A 82 1.67 -2.11 -1.32
C ALA A 82 1.95 -2.57 -2.76
N LEU A 83 1.05 -2.23 -3.70
CA LEU A 83 1.27 -2.47 -5.12
C LEU A 83 2.43 -1.63 -5.68
N ASN A 84 2.51 -0.35 -5.33
CA ASN A 84 3.64 0.52 -5.70
C ASN A 84 4.96 -0.04 -5.18
N SER A 85 5.00 -0.54 -3.94
CA SER A 85 6.20 -1.15 -3.36
C SER A 85 6.78 -2.25 -4.24
N VAL A 86 5.94 -3.12 -4.79
CA VAL A 86 6.37 -4.24 -5.65
C VAL A 86 6.96 -3.76 -6.98
N PHE A 87 6.33 -2.79 -7.64
CA PHE A 87 6.70 -2.37 -8.99
C PHE A 87 7.75 -1.25 -9.02
N TRP A 88 7.56 -0.22 -8.20
CA TRP A 88 8.41 0.97 -8.26
C TRP A 88 9.74 0.75 -7.56
N PHE A 89 9.76 -0.06 -6.51
CA PHE A 89 10.92 -0.26 -5.65
C PHE A 89 11.46 -1.69 -5.77
N ASP A 90 12.63 -1.91 -5.17
CA ASP A 90 13.37 -3.18 -5.25
C ASP A 90 12.81 -4.30 -4.34
N VAL A 91 11.54 -4.20 -3.97
CA VAL A 91 10.91 -5.14 -3.03
C VAL A 91 10.70 -6.52 -3.67
N ALA A 92 10.54 -6.56 -5.00
CA ALA A 92 10.36 -7.77 -5.79
C ALA A 92 11.38 -7.95 -6.93
N GLY A 93 12.49 -7.20 -6.92
CA GLY A 93 13.50 -7.22 -7.98
C GLY A 93 13.07 -6.53 -9.28
N ILE A 94 12.04 -5.68 -9.23
CA ILE A 94 11.55 -4.90 -10.39
C ILE A 94 12.26 -3.54 -10.44
N ASN A 95 12.18 -2.78 -9.33
CA ASN A 95 12.83 -1.49 -9.13
C ASN A 95 12.70 -0.50 -10.31
N ASP A 96 11.48 -0.34 -10.83
CA ASP A 96 11.23 0.48 -12.03
C ASP A 96 11.74 1.92 -11.88
N ILE A 97 11.65 2.51 -10.67
CA ILE A 97 12.11 3.87 -10.43
C ILE A 97 13.64 3.98 -10.40
N GLY A 98 14.33 3.01 -9.78
CA GLY A 98 15.80 2.98 -9.73
C GLY A 98 16.38 2.81 -11.14
N ASN A 99 15.79 1.92 -11.91
CA ASN A 99 16.16 1.70 -13.31
C ASN A 99 15.88 2.94 -14.16
N PHE A 100 14.78 3.67 -13.92
CA PHE A 100 14.45 4.90 -14.66
C PHE A 100 15.45 6.03 -14.39
N TRP A 101 15.90 6.17 -13.13
CA TRP A 101 16.85 7.20 -12.73
C TRP A 101 18.29 6.89 -13.14
N GLY A 102 18.54 5.70 -13.70
CA GLY A 102 19.87 5.26 -14.12
C GLY A 102 20.79 4.89 -12.95
N THR A 103 20.26 4.75 -11.73
CA THR A 103 21.09 4.39 -10.56
C THR A 103 21.62 2.96 -10.61
N LEU A 104 20.94 2.08 -11.35
CA LEU A 104 21.33 0.68 -11.56
C LEU A 104 21.84 0.37 -12.98
N GLY A 105 21.67 1.29 -13.94
CA GLY A 105 22.16 1.12 -15.31
C GLY A 105 21.39 0.11 -16.17
N GLU A 106 20.32 -0.52 -15.66
CA GLU A 106 19.55 -1.56 -16.37
C GLU A 106 18.30 -1.03 -17.11
N GLY A 107 18.16 0.29 -17.21
CA GLY A 107 16.99 0.92 -17.84
C GLY A 107 16.92 0.67 -19.36
N VAL A 108 15.74 0.29 -19.84
CA VAL A 108 15.44 0.11 -21.26
C VAL A 108 14.57 1.28 -21.74
N TYR A 109 15.04 1.98 -22.77
CA TYR A 109 14.34 3.12 -23.35
C TYR A 109 12.92 2.75 -23.79
N GLY A 110 11.94 3.57 -23.38
CA GLY A 110 10.52 3.37 -23.70
C GLY A 110 9.83 2.26 -22.92
N GLN A 111 10.53 1.54 -22.04
CA GLN A 111 9.96 0.50 -21.19
C GLN A 111 10.06 0.86 -19.70
N THR A 112 11.24 1.25 -19.25
CA THR A 112 11.47 1.61 -17.85
C THR A 112 10.73 2.90 -17.50
N GLY A 113 10.09 2.92 -16.33
CA GLY A 113 9.24 4.02 -15.86
C GLY A 113 7.78 3.93 -16.33
N MET A 114 7.39 2.90 -17.10
CA MET A 114 6.03 2.78 -17.64
C MET A 114 4.96 2.69 -16.54
N TYR A 115 5.29 2.16 -15.36
CA TYR A 115 4.37 2.01 -14.23
C TYR A 115 4.17 3.30 -13.44
N MET A 116 4.91 4.36 -13.76
CA MET A 116 4.76 5.69 -13.14
C MET A 116 4.25 6.71 -14.16
N THR A 117 4.75 6.65 -15.39
CA THR A 117 4.47 7.67 -16.42
C THR A 117 3.00 7.75 -16.80
N GLY A 118 2.26 6.64 -16.74
CA GLY A 118 0.81 6.61 -16.98
C GLY A 118 0.00 7.52 -16.04
N PHE A 119 0.57 7.97 -14.93
CA PHE A 119 -0.12 8.89 -14.02
C PHE A 119 -0.06 10.36 -14.44
N PHE A 120 0.97 10.80 -15.16
CA PHE A 120 1.10 12.22 -15.51
C PHE A 120 -0.08 12.72 -16.37
N PRO A 121 -0.47 12.05 -17.47
CA PRO A 121 -1.60 12.52 -18.28
C PRO A 121 -2.93 12.52 -17.50
N VAL A 122 -3.14 11.53 -16.62
CA VAL A 122 -4.34 11.44 -15.79
C VAL A 122 -4.40 12.59 -14.78
N MET A 123 -3.28 12.92 -14.13
CA MET A 123 -3.24 14.01 -13.16
C MET A 123 -3.31 15.39 -13.82
N MET A 124 -2.65 15.56 -14.96
CA MET A 124 -2.58 16.84 -15.68
C MET A 124 -3.86 17.17 -16.43
N PHE A 125 -4.53 16.18 -17.01
CA PHE A 125 -5.68 16.40 -17.90
C PHE A 125 -6.90 15.58 -17.50
N GLY A 126 -6.73 14.32 -17.09
CA GLY A 126 -7.83 13.43 -16.75
C GLY A 126 -8.68 13.89 -15.56
N LEU A 127 -8.06 14.17 -14.42
CA LEU A 127 -8.77 14.63 -13.22
C LEU A 127 -9.42 16.01 -13.42
N PRO A 128 -8.72 17.03 -13.99
CA PRO A 128 -9.37 18.30 -14.29
C PRO A 128 -10.56 18.17 -15.26
N ALA A 129 -10.45 17.35 -16.31
CA ALA A 129 -11.56 17.10 -17.22
C ALA A 129 -12.73 16.39 -16.52
N GLY A 130 -12.45 15.42 -15.65
CA GLY A 130 -13.46 14.75 -14.85
C GLY A 130 -14.17 15.70 -13.89
N ALA A 131 -13.44 16.61 -13.24
CA ALA A 131 -14.02 17.65 -12.39
C ALA A 131 -14.90 18.61 -13.20
N LEU A 132 -14.44 19.03 -14.39
CA LEU A 132 -15.23 19.89 -15.29
C LEU A 132 -16.51 19.20 -15.76
N ALA A 133 -16.48 17.88 -16.00
CA ALA A 133 -17.67 17.12 -16.39
C ALA A 133 -18.70 16.93 -15.26
N MET A 134 -18.29 17.08 -14.00
CA MET A 134 -19.17 17.02 -12.83
C MET A 134 -19.77 18.39 -12.44
N TYR A 135 -19.23 19.48 -12.99
CA TYR A 135 -19.70 20.85 -12.77
C TYR A 135 -20.92 21.16 -13.66
#